data_AF-A0A401Z9N5-F1
#
_entry.id   AF-A0A401Z9N5-F1
#
_cell.length_a   1.000
_cell.length_b   1.000
_cell.length_c   1.000
_cell.angle_alpha   90.00
_cell.angle_beta   90.00
_cell.angle_gamma   90.00
#
_symmetry.space_group_name_H-M   'P 1'
#
loop_
_entity.id
_entity.type
_entity.pdbx_description
1 polymer ?
#
loop_
_entity_poly.entity_id
_entity_poly.type
_entity_poly.pdbx_seq_one_letter_code
_entity_poly.pdbx_strand_id
1 'polypeptide(L)'
;MTTFPLLTCCELLSIDPKTLRNWLRQANMSLQVHPTDRRAKCLSMEQVQHLAALHHRALPSNRTETSSVSEPIPLPDEATRLKQIAYLEAQMASFHQQLTQLYQPPPVMLPTPAQQKQIMLQEDVPTSAQEVSGDGAPDTGRQYSWIPLPAESRRRRVVPLIEYGAAGTYVIVCPQQGELLLAPDTPAWFAWLASISSFRFVGKAGRLGACRGYDQGPRRTWYAYRTIHQRDYKHYLGTTDHLTISCLEHMAATFQSYVE
;
A
#
# COMPACT_ATOMS: atom_id res chain seq x y z
N MET A 1 15.54 31.66 27.33
CA MET A 1 15.24 30.65 26.28
C MET A 1 14.82 29.35 26.96
N THR A 2 13.55 29.22 27.32
CA THR A 2 13.01 27.99 27.92
C THR A 2 12.80 26.96 26.81
N THR A 3 13.59 25.88 26.84
CA THR A 3 13.45 24.77 25.90
C THR A 3 12.79 23.61 26.64
N PHE A 4 11.82 22.97 25.99
CA PHE A 4 11.07 21.87 26.56
C PHE A 4 11.45 20.56 25.86
N PRO A 5 11.56 19.44 26.61
CA PRO A 5 11.67 18.11 26.01
C PRO A 5 10.48 17.83 25.10
N LEU A 6 10.71 17.05 24.04
CA LEU A 6 9.64 16.62 23.13
C LEU A 6 8.44 16.01 23.85
N LEU A 7 8.67 15.23 24.92
CA LEU A 7 7.60 14.58 25.68
C LEU A 7 6.68 15.62 26.35
N THR A 8 7.26 16.65 26.97
CA THR A 8 6.52 17.76 27.58
C THR A 8 5.75 18.57 26.53
N CYS A 9 6.30 18.73 25.33
CA CYS A 9 5.59 19.38 24.22
C CYS A 9 4.38 18.56 23.75
N CYS A 10 4.51 17.23 23.70
CA CYS A 10 3.41 16.32 23.38
C CYS A 10 2.28 16.44 24.42
N GLU A 11 2.62 16.52 25.71
CA GLU A 11 1.66 16.70 26.80
C GLU A 11 0.94 18.06 26.70
N LEU A 12 1.68 19.15 26.49
CA LEU A 12 1.12 20.50 26.34
C LEU A 12 0.14 20.61 25.16
N LEU A 13 0.41 19.89 24.08
CA LEU A 13 -0.43 19.90 22.87
C LEU A 13 -1.49 18.77 22.87
N SER A 14 -1.43 17.86 23.85
CA SER A 14 -2.23 16.63 23.91
C SER A 14 -2.18 15.85 22.57
N ILE A 15 -0.97 15.61 22.07
CA ILE A 15 -0.72 14.89 20.81
C ILE A 15 0.29 13.76 20.98
N ASP A 16 0.15 12.72 20.16
CA ASP A 16 1.11 11.62 20.09
C ASP A 16 2.47 12.10 19.53
N PRO A 17 3.61 11.55 20.00
CA PRO A 17 4.93 11.87 19.47
C PRO A 17 5.08 11.70 17.95
N LYS A 18 4.34 10.81 17.31
CA LYS A 18 4.32 10.66 15.84
C LYS A 18 3.64 11.84 15.17
N THR A 19 2.54 12.33 15.73
CA THR A 19 1.82 13.51 15.23
C THR A 19 2.70 14.75 15.32
N LEU A 20 3.37 14.96 16.47
CA LEU A 20 4.31 16.07 16.63
C LEU A 20 5.46 16.00 15.61
N ARG A 21 6.03 14.82 15.37
CA ARG A 21 7.08 14.63 14.34
C ARG A 21 6.58 14.92 12.93
N ASN A 22 5.32 14.61 12.63
CA ASN A 22 4.74 14.91 11.33
C ASN A 22 4.51 16.42 11.15
N TRP A 23 4.01 17.09 12.18
CA TRP A 23 3.83 18.54 12.19
C TRP A 23 5.17 19.28 12.04
N LEU A 24 6.22 18.84 12.73
CA LEU A 24 7.56 19.40 12.57
C LEU A 24 8.10 19.24 11.15
N ARG A 25 7.81 18.11 10.50
CA ARG A 25 8.17 17.89 9.09
C ARG A 25 7.39 18.81 8.15
N GLN A 26 6.10 19.02 8.42
CA GLN A 26 5.22 19.89 7.63
C GLN A 26 5.58 21.37 7.79
N ALA A 27 5.95 21.80 8.99
CA ALA A 27 6.35 23.17 9.30
C ALA A 27 7.84 23.47 9.00
N ASN A 28 8.58 22.50 8.45
CA ASN A 28 10.02 22.58 8.19
C ASN A 28 10.85 23.11 9.39
N MET A 29 10.46 22.73 10.62
CA MET A 29 11.10 23.22 11.83
C MET A 29 12.19 22.27 12.29
N SER A 30 13.38 22.82 12.57
CA SER A 30 14.50 22.07 13.11
C SER A 30 14.39 21.91 14.64
N LEU A 31 14.62 20.69 15.11
CA LEU A 31 14.69 20.36 16.52
C LEU A 31 16.03 20.85 17.08
N GLN A 32 15.99 21.62 18.16
CA GLN A 32 17.19 22.07 18.86
C GLN A 32 17.71 20.94 19.75
N VAL A 33 19.03 20.85 19.88
CA VAL A 33 19.68 19.88 20.78
C VAL A 33 19.63 20.45 22.20
N HIS A 34 19.22 19.65 23.17
CA HIS A 34 19.13 20.10 24.56
C HIS A 34 20.52 20.47 25.12
N PRO A 35 20.67 21.59 25.87
CA PRO A 35 21.97 22.04 26.39
C PRO A 35 22.63 21.04 27.36
N THR A 36 21.85 20.22 28.06
CA THR A 36 22.37 19.24 29.03
C THR A 36 22.48 17.81 28.45
N ASP A 37 21.73 17.50 27.39
CA ASP A 37 21.71 16.16 26.81
C ASP A 37 21.71 16.25 25.28
N ARG A 38 22.86 15.95 24.68
CA ARG A 38 23.04 15.98 23.22
C ARG A 38 22.16 14.98 22.45
N ARG A 39 21.55 14.00 23.13
CA ARG A 39 20.65 13.01 22.54
C ARG A 39 19.18 13.44 22.61
N ALA A 40 18.85 14.39 23.49
CA ALA A 40 17.50 14.89 23.64
C ALA A 40 17.21 16.00 22.62
N LYS A 41 16.08 15.83 21.92
CA LYS A 41 15.55 16.84 21.00
C LYS A 41 14.54 17.70 21.74
N CYS A 42 14.68 19.01 21.63
CA CYS A 42 13.87 19.99 22.33
C CYS A 42 13.28 21.01 21.37
N LEU A 43 12.16 21.57 21.77
CA LEU A 43 11.50 22.68 21.09
C LEU A 43 11.45 23.88 22.03
N SER A 44 11.55 25.09 21.47
CA SER A 44 11.28 26.31 22.22
C SER A 44 9.77 26.49 22.42
N MET A 45 9.39 27.21 23.47
CA MET A 45 7.98 27.56 23.70
C MET A 45 7.36 28.30 22.50
N GLU A 46 8.13 29.17 21.84
CA GLU A 46 7.71 29.89 20.64
C GLU A 46 7.39 28.94 19.47
N GLN A 47 8.21 27.90 19.27
CA GLN A 47 7.95 26.88 18.26
C GLN A 47 6.69 26.08 18.58
N VAL A 48 6.47 25.75 19.86
CA VAL A 48 5.26 25.05 20.31
C VAL A 48 4.01 25.90 20.10
N GLN A 49 4.08 27.21 20.40
CA GLN A 49 3.00 28.17 20.14
C GLN A 49 2.70 28.33 18.65
N HIS A 50 3.73 28.41 17.82
CA HIS A 50 3.55 28.49 16.38
C HIS A 50 2.92 27.21 15.80
N LEU A 51 3.34 26.03 16.26
CA LEU A 51 2.71 24.76 15.87
C LEU A 51 1.25 24.66 16.33
N ALA A 52 0.95 25.13 17.55
CA ALA A 52 -0.42 25.19 18.05
C ALA A 52 -1.30 26.11 17.19
N ALA A 53 -0.80 27.28 16.80
CA ALA A 53 -1.50 28.20 15.91
C ALA A 53 -1.75 27.58 14.52
N LEU A 54 -0.72 26.99 13.89
CA LEU A 54 -0.86 26.34 12.58
C LEU A 54 -1.88 25.20 12.61
N HIS A 55 -1.89 24.39 13.66
CA HIS A 55 -2.78 23.24 13.78
C HIS A 55 -4.06 23.53 14.59
N HIS A 56 -4.38 24.80 14.81
CA HIS A 56 -5.63 25.28 15.44
C HIS A 56 -5.90 24.63 16.81
N ARG A 57 -4.86 24.46 17.63
CA ARG A 57 -4.97 23.93 19.00
C ARG A 57 -4.75 25.01 20.04
N ALA A 58 -5.62 25.02 21.05
CA ALA A 58 -5.45 25.86 22.22
C ALA A 58 -4.36 25.26 23.13
N LEU A 59 -3.27 26.00 23.32
CA LEU A 59 -2.30 25.69 24.38
C LEU A 59 -2.89 26.11 25.73
N PRO A 60 -2.60 25.37 26.81
CA PRO A 60 -2.97 25.76 28.17
C PRO A 60 -2.03 26.87 28.68
N SER A 61 -2.00 28.02 28.02
CA SER A 61 -1.29 29.21 28.54
C SER A 61 -2.27 30.38 28.61
N ASN A 62 -2.50 30.80 29.86
CA ASN A 62 -3.44 31.81 30.33
C ASN A 62 -4.93 31.45 30.26
N ARG A 63 -5.33 30.62 31.21
CA ARG A 63 -6.63 30.78 31.86
C ARG A 63 -6.57 32.05 32.73
N THR A 64 -6.56 33.22 32.08
CA THR A 64 -6.91 34.47 32.75
C THR A 64 -8.40 34.63 32.57
N GLU A 65 -9.11 34.51 33.67
CA GLU A 65 -10.52 34.83 33.79
C GLU A 65 -10.76 36.25 33.26
N THR A 66 -11.46 36.37 32.14
CA THR A 66 -12.41 37.46 31.95
C THR A 66 -13.67 36.90 31.33
N SER A 67 -14.71 36.90 32.15
CA SER A 67 -16.12 36.75 31.79
C SER A 67 -16.55 37.59 30.60
N SER A 68 -17.67 37.14 30.01
CA SER A 68 -18.52 37.79 29.00
C SER A 68 -17.94 37.73 27.58
N VAL A 69 -18.64 37.25 26.56
CA VAL A 69 -20.05 37.38 26.21
C VAL A 69 -20.51 36.14 25.44
N SER A 70 -21.76 35.76 25.64
CA SER A 70 -22.50 34.76 24.88
C SER A 70 -22.38 34.96 23.37
N GLU A 71 -21.96 33.93 22.63
CA GLU A 71 -22.31 33.83 21.22
C GLU A 71 -22.61 32.36 20.87
N PRO A 72 -23.84 32.02 20.47
CA PRO A 72 -24.19 30.67 20.07
C PRO A 72 -23.45 30.35 18.76
N ILE A 73 -22.71 29.25 18.76
CA ILE A 73 -22.14 28.64 17.57
C ILE A 73 -23.28 28.49 16.52
N PRO A 74 -23.21 29.10 15.32
CA PRO A 74 -24.20 28.89 14.29
C PRO A 74 -24.10 27.45 13.81
N LEU A 75 -25.03 26.61 14.24
CA LEU A 75 -25.27 25.31 13.62
C LEU A 75 -25.56 25.55 12.13
N PRO A 76 -24.82 24.92 11.19
CA PRO A 76 -25.08 25.05 9.77
C PRO A 76 -26.52 24.62 9.48
N ASP A 77 -27.32 25.58 9.02
CA ASP A 77 -28.75 25.48 8.78
C ASP A 77 -29.09 24.22 7.96
N GLU A 78 -30.12 23.50 8.36
CA GLU A 78 -30.58 22.25 7.74
C GLU A 78 -30.85 22.44 6.23
N ALA A 79 -31.30 23.64 5.86
CA ALA A 79 -31.48 24.09 4.49
C ALA A 79 -30.18 24.05 3.65
N THR A 80 -29.02 24.30 4.26
CA THR A 80 -27.72 24.24 3.59
C THR A 80 -27.32 22.79 3.31
N ARG A 81 -27.62 21.88 4.24
CA ARG A 81 -27.38 20.44 4.06
C ARG A 81 -28.24 19.84 2.95
N LEU A 82 -29.53 20.20 2.91
CA LEU A 82 -30.44 19.75 1.85
C LEU A 82 -30.02 20.25 0.48
N LYS A 83 -29.54 21.50 0.37
CA LYS A 83 -28.97 22.04 -0.88
C LYS A 83 -27.72 21.26 -1.32
N GLN A 84 -26.87 20.86 -0.37
CA GLN A 84 -25.67 20.09 -0.69
C GLN A 84 -26.00 18.68 -1.17
N ILE A 85 -27.01 18.03 -0.59
CA ILE A 85 -27.49 16.71 -1.03
C ILE A 85 -28.08 16.81 -2.45
N ALA A 86 -28.98 17.76 -2.70
CA ALA A 86 -29.56 17.96 -4.03
C ALA A 86 -28.51 18.26 -5.11
N TYR A 87 -27.48 19.05 -4.76
CA TYR A 87 -26.36 19.33 -5.66
C TYR A 87 -25.56 18.05 -6.00
N LEU A 88 -25.26 17.22 -5.00
CA LEU A 88 -24.54 15.97 -5.21
C LEU A 88 -25.36 14.96 -6.02
N GLU A 89 -26.66 14.86 -5.79
CA GLU A 89 -27.57 14.02 -6.57
C GLU A 89 -27.60 14.44 -8.05
N ALA A 90 -27.68 15.74 -8.33
CA ALA A 90 -27.61 16.27 -9.69
C ALA A 90 -26.25 15.96 -10.34
N GLN A 91 -25.16 16.03 -9.58
CA GLN A 91 -23.84 15.69 -10.07
C GLN A 91 -23.73 14.19 -10.40
N MET A 92 -24.27 13.30 -9.56
CA MET A 92 -24.32 11.87 -9.85
C MET A 92 -25.13 11.54 -11.11
N ALA A 93 -26.27 12.22 -11.30
CA ALA A 93 -27.09 12.05 -12.51
C ALA A 93 -26.33 12.47 -13.77
N SER A 94 -25.61 13.60 -13.73
CA SER A 94 -24.78 14.05 -14.86
C SER A 94 -23.67 13.06 -15.21
N PHE A 95 -23.02 12.47 -14.20
CA PHE A 95 -21.97 11.48 -14.41
C PHE A 95 -22.52 10.18 -15.01
N HIS A 96 -23.67 9.71 -14.52
CA HIS A 96 -24.34 8.54 -15.07
C HIS A 96 -24.75 8.74 -16.53
N GLN A 97 -25.22 9.94 -16.88
CA GLN A 97 -25.53 10.30 -18.26
C GLN A 97 -24.28 10.31 -19.15
N GLN A 98 -23.15 10.84 -18.65
CA GLN A 98 -21.87 10.78 -19.36
C GLN A 98 -21.38 9.33 -19.58
N LEU A 99 -21.49 8.48 -18.56
CA LEU A 99 -21.17 7.05 -18.71
C LEU A 99 -22.10 6.38 -19.74
N THR A 100 -23.41 6.68 -19.70
CA THR A 100 -24.37 6.11 -20.67
C THR A 100 -24.04 6.52 -22.11
N GLN A 101 -23.59 7.75 -22.32
CA GLN A 101 -23.14 8.23 -23.63
C GLN A 101 -21.86 7.52 -24.11
N LEU A 102 -20.92 7.23 -23.20
CA LEU A 102 -19.68 6.52 -23.53
C LEU A 102 -19.87 5.02 -23.72
N TYR A 103 -20.90 4.44 -23.11
CA TYR A 103 -21.18 3.01 -23.11
C TYR A 103 -22.35 2.60 -24.03
N GLN A 104 -22.86 3.48 -24.91
CA GLN A 104 -23.80 3.05 -25.94
C GLN A 104 -23.12 2.01 -26.86
N PRO A 105 -23.52 0.73 -26.83
CA PRO A 105 -22.99 -0.23 -27.78
C PRO A 105 -23.52 0.13 -29.18
N PRO A 106 -22.71 0.05 -30.25
CA PRO A 106 -23.23 0.16 -31.61
C PRO A 106 -24.30 -0.93 -31.82
N PRO A 107 -25.35 -0.68 -32.63
CA PRO A 107 -26.30 -1.71 -32.97
C PRO A 107 -25.53 -2.88 -33.59
N VAL A 108 -25.61 -4.05 -32.95
CA VAL A 108 -24.98 -5.29 -33.41
C VAL A 108 -25.62 -5.65 -34.75
N MET A 109 -24.97 -5.27 -35.86
CA MET A 109 -25.24 -5.91 -37.14
C MET A 109 -24.69 -7.33 -37.05
N LEU A 110 -25.59 -8.32 -37.10
CA LEU A 110 -25.23 -9.73 -37.25
C LEU A 110 -24.23 -9.90 -38.41
N PRO A 111 -23.09 -10.59 -38.20
CA PRO A 111 -22.21 -10.95 -39.31
C PRO A 111 -22.86 -12.03 -40.18
N THR A 112 -23.02 -11.74 -41.47
CA THR A 112 -23.41 -12.72 -42.50
C THR A 112 -22.39 -13.85 -42.62
N PRO A 113 -22.81 -15.11 -42.89
CA PRO A 113 -21.99 -16.32 -42.84
C PRO A 113 -20.87 -16.43 -43.91
N ALA A 114 -20.55 -15.35 -44.64
CA ALA A 114 -19.57 -15.36 -45.72
C ALA A 114 -18.12 -15.11 -45.26
N GLN A 115 -17.86 -14.66 -44.03
CA GLN A 115 -16.50 -14.30 -43.57
C GLN A 115 -15.77 -15.38 -42.74
N GLN A 116 -16.40 -16.52 -42.45
CA GLN A 116 -15.77 -17.60 -41.67
C GLN A 116 -14.77 -18.48 -42.44
N LYS A 117 -14.58 -18.26 -43.75
CA LYS A 117 -13.69 -19.10 -44.58
C LYS A 117 -12.24 -18.60 -44.70
N GLN A 118 -11.85 -17.51 -44.03
CA GLN A 118 -10.53 -16.91 -44.22
C GLN A 118 -9.54 -17.06 -43.04
N ILE A 119 -9.93 -17.79 -41.97
CA ILE A 119 -9.08 -17.99 -40.78
C ILE A 119 -8.35 -19.35 -40.77
N MET A 120 -8.68 -20.26 -41.68
CA MET A 120 -7.91 -21.50 -41.91
C MET A 120 -7.18 -21.39 -43.25
N LEU A 121 -5.95 -20.88 -43.27
CA LEU A 121 -4.89 -21.13 -44.27
C LEU A 121 -3.77 -20.10 -44.06
N GLN A 122 -2.91 -20.32 -43.06
CA GLN A 122 -1.52 -19.86 -43.05
C GLN A 122 -0.78 -20.54 -41.89
N GLU A 123 -0.43 -21.81 -42.11
CA GLU A 123 0.86 -22.34 -41.65
C GLU A 123 1.95 -21.72 -42.55
N ASP A 124 3.07 -21.27 -41.98
CA ASP A 124 4.36 -21.93 -42.22
C ASP A 124 5.55 -21.27 -41.49
N VAL A 125 6.46 -22.16 -41.11
CA VAL A 125 7.76 -22.00 -40.42
C VAL A 125 8.84 -21.52 -41.43
N PRO A 126 9.93 -20.86 -41.01
CA PRO A 126 11.21 -21.59 -40.95
C PRO A 126 12.15 -21.18 -39.79
N THR A 127 12.72 -22.23 -39.18
CA THR A 127 14.13 -22.44 -38.78
C THR A 127 15.16 -21.35 -39.13
N SER A 128 15.95 -20.91 -38.13
CA SER A 128 17.43 -20.98 -38.18
C SER A 128 18.09 -20.65 -36.83
N ALA A 129 19.07 -21.47 -36.47
CA ALA A 129 19.94 -21.38 -35.31
C ALA A 129 21.01 -20.29 -35.46
N GLN A 130 21.53 -19.80 -34.32
CA GLN A 130 22.97 -19.54 -34.16
C GLN A 130 23.36 -19.39 -32.68
N GLU A 131 24.29 -20.26 -32.26
CA GLU A 131 25.10 -20.21 -31.05
C GLU A 131 26.16 -19.10 -31.17
N VAL A 132 26.47 -18.38 -30.09
CA VAL A 132 27.84 -17.88 -29.81
C VAL A 132 28.07 -17.83 -28.30
N SER A 133 29.05 -18.63 -27.88
CA SER A 133 29.73 -18.61 -26.58
C SER A 133 30.41 -17.26 -26.27
N GLY A 134 30.47 -16.89 -25.00
CA GLY A 134 31.20 -15.70 -24.57
C GLY A 134 31.45 -15.68 -23.06
N ASP A 135 32.50 -16.39 -22.68
CA ASP A 135 33.15 -16.39 -21.37
C ASP A 135 33.65 -14.98 -20.98
N GLY A 136 33.80 -14.70 -19.68
CA GLY A 136 34.56 -13.53 -19.22
C GLY A 136 33.91 -12.69 -18.11
N ALA A 137 34.07 -13.15 -16.87
CA ALA A 137 34.08 -12.25 -15.71
C ALA A 137 35.24 -11.24 -15.84
N PRO A 138 35.04 -10.02 -15.30
CA PRO A 138 36.09 -9.50 -14.43
C PRO A 138 35.53 -9.03 -13.10
N ASP A 139 36.16 -9.58 -12.07
CA ASP A 139 36.26 -9.00 -10.74
C ASP A 139 36.69 -7.53 -10.83
N THR A 140 35.85 -6.63 -10.34
CA THR A 140 36.26 -5.29 -9.92
C THR A 140 35.48 -4.94 -8.65
N GLY A 141 36.16 -5.06 -7.52
CA GLY A 141 35.66 -4.57 -6.24
C GLY A 141 35.24 -3.10 -6.35
N ARG A 142 33.99 -2.81 -5.97
CA ARG A 142 33.50 -1.45 -5.74
C ARG A 142 32.37 -1.45 -4.72
N GLN A 143 32.77 -1.12 -3.50
CA GLN A 143 32.23 -0.01 -2.73
C GLN A 143 30.70 0.08 -2.67
N TYR A 144 30.15 -0.43 -1.56
CA TYR A 144 28.78 -0.20 -1.09
C TYR A 144 28.45 1.30 -1.09
N SER A 145 27.88 1.79 -2.18
CA SER A 145 27.23 3.09 -2.23
C SER A 145 25.74 2.86 -2.15
N TRP A 146 25.22 3.10 -0.95
CA TRP A 146 23.80 3.24 -0.71
C TRP A 146 23.25 4.34 -1.61
N ILE A 147 22.47 3.96 -2.62
CA ILE A 147 21.52 4.87 -3.25
C ILE A 147 20.15 4.48 -2.70
N PRO A 148 19.62 5.22 -1.72
CA PRO A 148 18.22 5.06 -1.35
C PRO A 148 17.39 5.37 -2.60
N LEU A 149 16.65 4.36 -3.08
CA LEU A 149 15.65 4.58 -4.12
C LEU A 149 14.74 5.75 -3.71
N PRO A 150 14.38 6.65 -4.64
CA PRO A 150 13.63 7.87 -4.34
C PRO A 150 12.36 7.61 -3.53
N ALA A 151 12.05 8.56 -2.64
CA ALA A 151 10.98 8.50 -1.66
C ALA A 151 9.55 8.36 -2.25
N GLU A 152 9.38 8.39 -3.58
CA GLU A 152 8.12 8.13 -4.30
C GLU A 152 7.50 6.74 -3.99
N SER A 153 8.28 5.78 -3.52
CA SER A 153 7.84 4.39 -3.28
C SER A 153 7.00 4.17 -2.01
N ARG A 154 6.68 5.24 -1.26
CA ARG A 154 5.86 5.20 -0.03
C ARG A 154 4.36 5.42 -0.27
N ARG A 155 3.86 5.21 -1.50
CA ARG A 155 2.43 4.94 -1.68
C ARG A 155 2.11 3.69 -0.85
N ARG A 156 1.01 3.70 -0.09
CA ARG A 156 0.53 2.52 0.64
C ARG A 156 0.49 1.37 -0.36
N ARG A 157 1.47 0.46 -0.32
CA ARG A 157 1.55 -0.65 -1.26
C ARG A 157 0.42 -1.57 -0.91
N VAL A 158 -0.72 -1.41 -1.59
CA VAL A 158 -1.76 -2.43 -1.59
C VAL A 158 -1.08 -3.66 -2.17
N VAL A 159 -1.05 -4.74 -1.40
CA VAL A 159 -0.40 -5.99 -1.79
C VAL A 159 -1.43 -6.85 -2.50
N PRO A 160 -1.04 -7.59 -3.55
CA PRO A 160 -1.93 -8.57 -4.18
C PRO A 160 -2.50 -9.55 -3.16
N LEU A 161 -3.74 -9.96 -3.38
CA LEU A 161 -4.46 -10.94 -2.58
C LEU A 161 -4.67 -12.20 -3.42
N ILE A 162 -4.44 -13.35 -2.82
CA ILE A 162 -4.73 -14.67 -3.38
C ILE A 162 -5.77 -15.29 -2.47
N GLU A 163 -6.96 -15.58 -3.00
CA GLU A 163 -8.09 -16.05 -2.22
C GLU A 163 -8.68 -17.31 -2.83
N TYR A 164 -9.08 -18.26 -1.98
CA TYR A 164 -9.87 -19.39 -2.39
C TYR A 164 -11.33 -18.99 -2.63
N GLY A 165 -11.74 -18.93 -3.90
CA GLY A 165 -13.07 -18.49 -4.30
C GLY A 165 -14.15 -19.57 -4.13
N ALA A 166 -15.42 -19.13 -4.17
CA ALA A 166 -16.58 -20.02 -4.07
C ALA A 166 -16.68 -21.06 -5.20
N ALA A 167 -16.03 -20.80 -6.35
CA ALA A 167 -15.93 -21.72 -7.48
C ALA A 167 -14.95 -22.89 -7.23
N GLY A 168 -14.30 -22.93 -6.06
CA GLY A 168 -13.34 -23.98 -5.71
C GLY A 168 -11.95 -23.79 -6.30
N THR A 169 -11.66 -22.59 -6.82
CA THR A 169 -10.39 -22.22 -7.45
C THR A 169 -9.77 -21.03 -6.74
N TYR A 170 -8.44 -20.87 -6.84
CA TYR A 170 -7.76 -19.69 -6.33
C TYR A 170 -7.83 -18.56 -7.35
N VAL A 171 -8.19 -17.38 -6.87
CA VAL A 171 -8.26 -16.15 -7.64
C VAL A 171 -7.25 -15.15 -7.09
N ILE A 172 -6.58 -14.45 -8.01
CA ILE A 172 -5.56 -13.48 -7.68
C ILE A 172 -6.15 -12.09 -7.92
N VAL A 173 -6.28 -11.29 -6.87
CA VAL A 173 -6.77 -9.92 -6.93
C VAL A 173 -5.58 -8.98 -6.79
N CYS A 174 -5.19 -8.38 -7.90
CA CYS A 174 -4.16 -7.36 -7.97
C CYS A 174 -4.79 -5.96 -7.85
N PRO A 175 -4.25 -5.06 -7.02
CA PRO A 175 -4.83 -3.73 -6.83
C PRO A 175 -4.73 -2.81 -8.05
N GLN A 176 -3.87 -3.13 -9.01
CA GLN A 176 -3.67 -2.32 -10.22
C GLN A 176 -4.39 -2.91 -11.44
N GLN A 177 -4.55 -4.24 -11.50
CA GLN A 177 -5.11 -4.95 -12.66
C GLN A 177 -6.46 -5.62 -12.38
N GLY A 178 -6.92 -5.63 -11.12
CA GLY A 178 -8.12 -6.36 -10.73
C GLY A 178 -7.88 -7.87 -10.61
N GLU A 179 -8.90 -8.66 -10.91
CA GLU A 179 -8.85 -10.12 -10.84
C GLU A 179 -8.05 -10.69 -12.03
N LEU A 180 -7.06 -11.53 -11.74
CA LEU A 180 -6.26 -12.25 -12.72
C LEU A 180 -6.67 -13.73 -12.71
N LEU A 181 -7.14 -14.21 -13.86
CA LEU A 181 -7.44 -15.61 -14.12
C LEU A 181 -6.15 -16.40 -14.40
N LEU A 182 -5.27 -16.44 -13.41
CA LEU A 182 -4.03 -17.22 -13.45
C LEU A 182 -4.27 -18.59 -12.83
N ALA A 183 -4.05 -19.64 -13.63
CA ALA A 183 -4.07 -21.00 -13.12
C ALA A 183 -2.89 -21.18 -12.13
N PRO A 184 -3.14 -21.66 -10.90
CA PRO A 184 -2.07 -21.85 -9.92
C PRO A 184 -1.04 -22.89 -10.38
N ASP A 185 0.18 -22.81 -9.85
CA ASP A 185 1.27 -23.74 -10.11
C ASP A 185 1.70 -23.84 -11.59
N THR A 186 1.29 -22.88 -12.42
CA THR A 186 1.72 -22.77 -13.83
C THR A 186 2.95 -21.88 -13.99
N PRO A 187 3.66 -21.95 -15.14
CA PRO A 187 4.75 -21.01 -15.42
C PRO A 187 4.32 -19.54 -15.36
N ALA A 188 3.08 -19.24 -15.76
CA ALA A 188 2.50 -17.89 -15.66
C ALA A 188 2.33 -17.43 -14.21
N TRP A 189 1.94 -18.35 -13.31
CA TRP A 189 1.89 -18.11 -11.87
C TRP A 189 3.27 -17.78 -11.29
N PHE A 190 4.30 -18.56 -11.62
CA PHE A 190 5.65 -18.31 -11.12
C PHE A 190 6.28 -17.03 -11.70
N ALA A 191 6.02 -16.73 -12.98
CA ALA A 191 6.42 -15.47 -13.59
C ALA A 191 5.76 -14.27 -12.90
N TRP A 192 4.47 -14.39 -12.57
CA TRP A 192 3.76 -13.37 -11.80
C TRP A 192 4.33 -13.23 -10.38
N LEU A 193 4.58 -14.33 -9.66
CA LEU A 193 5.22 -14.29 -8.34
C LEU A 193 6.61 -13.64 -8.40
N ALA A 194 7.39 -13.90 -9.44
CA ALA A 194 8.70 -13.27 -9.64
C ALA A 194 8.60 -11.74 -9.83
N SER A 195 7.49 -11.24 -10.38
CA SER A 195 7.24 -9.81 -10.58
C SER A 195 6.93 -9.06 -9.28
N ILE A 196 6.42 -9.75 -8.26
CA ILE A 196 5.98 -9.14 -6.99
C ILE A 196 6.98 -9.35 -5.85
N SER A 197 6.88 -8.53 -4.81
CA SER A 197 7.73 -8.60 -3.61
C SER A 197 6.99 -9.09 -2.36
N SER A 198 5.66 -9.12 -2.40
CA SER A 198 4.83 -9.49 -1.26
C SER A 198 3.38 -9.68 -1.71
N PHE A 199 2.67 -10.62 -1.09
CA PHE A 199 1.23 -10.83 -1.30
C PHE A 199 0.58 -11.36 -0.02
N ARG A 200 -0.76 -11.36 0.00
CA ARG A 200 -1.57 -12.00 1.04
C ARG A 200 -2.20 -13.25 0.47
N PHE A 201 -2.25 -14.31 1.25
CA PHE A 201 -2.88 -15.58 0.89
C PHE A 201 -3.99 -15.90 1.88
N VAL A 202 -5.17 -16.20 1.36
CA VAL A 202 -6.36 -16.65 2.08
C VAL A 202 -6.77 -17.98 1.47
N GLY A 203 -6.38 -19.04 2.17
CA GLY A 203 -6.60 -20.41 1.79
C GLY A 203 -7.82 -21.03 2.45
N LYS A 204 -8.04 -22.32 2.20
CA LYS A 204 -9.10 -23.11 2.83
C LYS A 204 -8.84 -23.30 4.31
N ALA A 205 -7.59 -23.58 4.66
CA ALA A 205 -7.19 -23.92 6.03
C ALA A 205 -6.74 -22.72 6.87
N GLY A 206 -6.65 -21.52 6.29
CA GLY A 206 -6.22 -20.34 7.02
C GLY A 206 -5.71 -19.21 6.14
N ARG A 207 -4.96 -18.28 6.74
CA ARG A 207 -4.42 -17.10 6.05
C ARG A 207 -2.97 -16.84 6.43
N LEU A 208 -2.22 -16.26 5.50
CA LEU A 208 -0.84 -15.82 5.72
C LEU A 208 -0.48 -14.60 4.88
N GLY A 209 0.55 -13.87 5.30
CA GLY A 209 1.26 -12.93 4.44
C GLY A 209 2.53 -13.59 3.90
N ALA A 210 2.89 -13.32 2.66
CA ALA A 210 4.16 -13.75 2.08
C ALA A 210 4.97 -12.52 1.65
N CYS A 211 6.27 -12.52 1.96
CA CYS A 211 7.19 -11.49 1.51
C CYS A 211 8.50 -12.10 1.01
N ARG A 212 9.08 -11.44 0.02
CA ARG A 212 10.36 -11.81 -0.55
C ARG A 212 11.49 -11.20 0.27
N GLY A 213 12.52 -11.99 0.55
CA GLY A 213 13.74 -11.54 1.20
C GLY A 213 14.47 -10.47 0.38
N TYR A 214 15.28 -9.66 1.07
CA TYR A 214 16.03 -8.54 0.47
C TYR A 214 17.38 -8.98 -0.15
N ASP A 215 17.68 -10.27 -0.14
CA ASP A 215 18.95 -10.79 -0.62
C ASP A 215 19.06 -10.59 -2.15
N GLN A 216 20.12 -9.93 -2.60
CA GLN A 216 20.37 -9.48 -3.99
C GLN A 216 20.69 -10.63 -4.97
N GLY A 217 20.41 -11.89 -4.60
CA GLY A 217 20.73 -13.07 -5.41
C GLY A 217 19.63 -13.44 -6.42
N PRO A 218 19.97 -14.21 -7.47
CA PRO A 218 19.01 -14.68 -8.48
C PRO A 218 17.94 -15.63 -7.92
N ARG A 219 18.20 -16.25 -6.76
CA ARG A 219 17.27 -17.16 -6.06
C ARG A 219 16.67 -16.46 -4.84
N ARG A 220 15.78 -15.51 -5.10
CA ARG A 220 15.12 -14.76 -4.04
C ARG A 220 14.25 -15.69 -3.20
N THR A 221 14.50 -15.69 -1.90
CA THR A 221 13.79 -16.52 -0.93
C THR A 221 12.50 -15.85 -0.48
N TRP A 222 11.52 -16.66 -0.14
CA TRP A 222 10.23 -16.22 0.37
C TRP A 222 10.05 -16.62 1.81
N TYR A 223 9.36 -15.75 2.54
CA TYR A 223 9.01 -15.96 3.92
C TYR A 223 7.51 -15.75 4.10
N ALA A 224 6.86 -16.68 4.79
CA ALA A 224 5.52 -16.50 5.29
C ALA A 224 5.59 -15.78 6.64
N TYR A 225 4.63 -14.92 6.91
CA TYR A 225 4.48 -14.28 8.20
C TYR A 225 3.01 -14.15 8.60
N ARG A 226 2.76 -14.20 9.91
CA ARG A 226 1.45 -13.94 10.50
C ARG A 226 1.61 -13.45 11.93
N THR A 227 0.85 -12.42 12.29
CA THR A 227 0.75 -11.93 13.66
C THR A 227 -0.41 -12.62 14.35
N ILE A 228 -0.14 -13.31 15.47
CA ILE A 228 -1.11 -14.05 16.28
C ILE A 228 -0.85 -13.72 17.74
N HIS A 229 -1.88 -13.33 18.51
CA HIS A 229 -1.73 -12.95 19.94
C HIS A 229 -0.54 -12.00 20.24
N GLN A 230 -0.35 -10.98 19.40
CA GLN A 230 0.75 -10.00 19.48
C GLN A 230 2.17 -10.58 19.27
N ARG A 231 2.28 -11.82 18.79
CA ARG A 231 3.54 -12.45 18.37
C ARG A 231 3.60 -12.55 16.85
N ASP A 232 4.75 -12.17 16.30
CA ASP A 232 5.01 -12.29 14.87
C ASP A 232 5.70 -13.61 14.59
N TYR A 233 5.01 -14.48 13.86
CA TYR A 233 5.57 -15.74 13.38
C TYR A 233 6.10 -15.53 11.97
N LYS A 234 7.31 -16.04 11.70
CA LYS A 234 7.96 -15.97 10.39
C LYS A 234 8.51 -17.35 10.03
N HIS A 235 8.12 -17.87 8.88
CA HIS A 235 8.55 -19.18 8.38
C HIS A 235 9.13 -19.05 6.96
N TYR A 236 10.12 -19.88 6.65
CA TYR A 236 10.71 -19.96 5.32
C TYR A 236 9.79 -20.75 4.38
N LEU A 237 9.53 -20.23 3.17
CA LEU A 237 8.68 -20.85 2.15
C LEU A 237 9.47 -21.46 0.98
N GLY A 238 10.75 -21.10 0.81
CA GLY A 238 11.54 -21.54 -0.35
C GLY A 238 11.81 -20.45 -1.37
N THR A 239 12.21 -20.86 -2.58
CA THR A 239 12.34 -20.00 -3.76
C THR A 239 11.01 -19.89 -4.49
N THR A 240 10.92 -18.97 -5.46
CA THR A 240 9.70 -18.77 -6.26
C THR A 240 9.19 -20.06 -6.91
N ASP A 241 10.08 -20.94 -7.39
CA ASP A 241 9.70 -22.18 -8.09
C ASP A 241 9.06 -23.24 -7.17
N HIS A 242 9.24 -23.13 -5.85
CA HIS A 242 8.67 -24.05 -4.87
C HIS A 242 7.40 -23.51 -4.20
N LEU A 243 6.95 -22.33 -4.63
CA LEU A 243 5.81 -21.63 -4.05
C LEU A 243 4.50 -22.07 -4.70
N THR A 244 4.18 -23.33 -4.49
CA THR A 244 2.94 -23.93 -4.95
C THR A 244 1.78 -23.62 -4.00
N ILE A 245 0.55 -23.75 -4.49
CA ILE A 245 -0.66 -23.64 -3.66
C ILE A 245 -0.61 -24.61 -2.48
N SER A 246 -0.17 -25.84 -2.69
CA SER A 246 -0.06 -26.84 -1.62
C SER A 246 0.89 -26.40 -0.52
N CYS A 247 2.02 -25.75 -0.87
CA CYS A 247 2.98 -25.20 0.10
C CYS A 247 2.34 -24.06 0.92
N LEU A 248 1.59 -23.18 0.24
CA LEU A 248 0.89 -22.07 0.88
C LEU A 248 -0.24 -22.54 1.81
N GLU A 249 -1.04 -23.52 1.39
CA GLU A 249 -2.08 -24.14 2.23
C GLU A 249 -1.50 -24.82 3.45
N HIS A 250 -0.43 -25.60 3.28
CA HIS A 250 0.23 -26.27 4.40
C HIS A 250 0.74 -25.26 5.44
N MET A 251 1.36 -24.17 4.99
CA MET A 251 1.82 -23.11 5.89
C MET A 251 0.66 -22.32 6.51
N ALA A 252 -0.43 -22.10 5.77
CA ALA A 252 -1.62 -21.43 6.29
C ALA A 252 -2.28 -22.26 7.40
N ALA A 253 -2.38 -23.59 7.22
CA ALA A 253 -2.84 -24.52 8.23
C ALA A 253 -1.93 -24.53 9.47
N THR A 254 -0.61 -24.57 9.26
CA THR A 254 0.38 -24.50 10.36
C THR A 254 0.16 -23.23 11.19
N PHE A 255 0.02 -22.08 10.55
CA PHE A 255 -0.29 -20.84 11.25
C PHE A 255 -1.65 -20.82 11.92
N GLN A 256 -2.64 -21.52 11.36
CA GLN A 256 -3.96 -21.61 11.96
C GLN A 256 -3.92 -22.39 13.27
N SER A 257 -3.10 -23.45 13.36
CA SER A 257 -2.91 -24.21 14.60
C SER A 257 -2.29 -23.40 15.75
N TYR A 258 -1.64 -22.27 15.47
CA TYR A 258 -1.11 -21.38 16.51
C TYR A 258 -2.16 -20.39 17.05
N VAL A 259 -3.33 -20.30 16.41
CA VAL A 259 -4.46 -19.46 16.83
C VAL A 259 -5.41 -20.20 17.76
N GLU A 260 -5.52 -21.52 17.59
CA GLU A 260 -6.30 -22.42 18.45
C GLU A 260 -5.60 -22.66 19.79
#